data_AF-A0A7Y1V1V8-F1
#
_entry.id   AF-A0A7Y1V1V8-F1
#
_cell.length_a   1.000
_cell.length_b   1.000
_cell.length_c   1.000
_cell.angle_alpha   90.00
_cell.angle_beta   90.00
_cell.angle_gamma   90.00
#
_symmetry.space_group_name_H-M   'P 1'
#
loop_
_entity.id
_entity.type
_entity.pdbx_description
1 polymer ?
#
loop_
_entity_poly.entity_id
_entity_poly.type
_entity_poly.pdbx_seq_one_letter_code
_entity_poly.pdbx_strand_id
1 'polypeptide(L)'
;MQETEEKVVDANQVIRSHMMWSMGAGLIPVPVADIFAVSAIQLDMVRQLCKIYEVDYKETELKAVVSSLAGSIVAKAGARVLKFIPGVGAMIGGMTLAILSGGSTYALGEVFKKHFETGGTFLDFDPARLRKMYDEMFEKGKKYAREIRVKEVQEAEELIQTESSITEIEKEQSSNASEDVVGKLKDLGRLKEEGLLTDEEFAKLKKRLIED
;
A
#
# COMPACT_ATOMS: atom_id res chain seq x y z
N MET A 1 -17.10 -29.35 15.27
CA MET A 1 -15.69 -29.30 14.81
C MET A 1 -15.60 -28.54 13.49
N GLN A 2 -16.35 -28.91 12.44
CA GLN A 2 -16.38 -28.17 11.17
C GLN A 2 -16.85 -26.69 11.31
N GLU A 3 -17.88 -26.41 12.09
CA GLU A 3 -18.39 -25.03 12.29
C GLU A 3 -17.36 -24.10 12.97
N THR A 4 -16.55 -24.64 13.89
CA THR A 4 -15.49 -23.88 14.56
C THR A 4 -14.34 -23.58 13.60
N GLU A 5 -13.97 -24.54 12.73
CA GLU A 5 -12.93 -24.34 11.72
C GLU A 5 -13.34 -23.30 10.66
N GLU A 6 -14.61 -23.28 10.26
CA GLU A 6 -15.17 -22.28 9.33
C GLU A 6 -15.12 -20.86 9.93
N LYS A 7 -15.62 -20.68 11.16
CA LYS A 7 -15.54 -19.39 11.90
C LYS A 7 -14.10 -18.88 12.02
N VAL A 8 -13.12 -19.77 12.22
CA VAL A 8 -11.69 -19.42 12.29
C VAL A 8 -11.17 -18.91 10.94
N VAL A 9 -11.52 -19.57 9.84
CA VAL A 9 -11.12 -19.17 8.48
C VAL A 9 -11.65 -17.79 8.15
N ASP A 10 -12.95 -17.57 8.37
CA ASP A 10 -13.60 -16.28 8.12
C ASP A 10 -12.99 -15.17 8.98
N ALA A 11 -12.76 -15.43 10.27
CA ALA A 11 -12.14 -14.46 11.16
C ALA A 11 -10.72 -14.10 10.70
N ASN A 12 -9.91 -15.08 10.27
CA ASN A 12 -8.57 -14.82 9.75
C ASN A 12 -8.60 -13.97 8.48
N GLN A 13 -9.57 -14.19 7.59
CA GLN A 13 -9.73 -13.39 6.37
C GLN A 13 -10.10 -11.95 6.69
N VAL A 14 -11.03 -11.74 7.62
CA VAL A 14 -11.42 -10.40 8.11
C VAL A 14 -10.20 -9.68 8.68
N ILE A 15 -9.44 -10.33 9.57
CA ILE A 15 -8.26 -9.74 10.22
C ILE A 15 -7.20 -9.36 9.19
N ARG A 16 -6.88 -10.26 8.24
CA ARG A 16 -5.87 -10.00 7.20
C ARG A 16 -6.27 -8.86 6.28
N SER A 17 -7.53 -8.80 5.89
CA SER A 17 -8.04 -7.73 5.00
C SER A 17 -7.94 -6.37 5.67
N HIS A 18 -8.40 -6.25 6.92
CA HIS A 18 -8.33 -4.99 7.67
C HIS A 18 -6.91 -4.60 8.04
N MET A 19 -6.03 -5.58 8.28
CA MET A 19 -4.59 -5.33 8.43
C MET A 19 -4.05 -4.63 7.17
N MET A 20 -4.28 -5.17 5.97
CA MET A 20 -3.84 -4.58 4.71
C MET A 20 -4.44 -3.18 4.49
N TRP A 21 -5.75 -3.00 4.73
CA TRP A 21 -6.39 -1.69 4.66
C TRP A 21 -5.77 -0.68 5.64
N SER A 22 -5.46 -1.11 6.86
CA SER A 22 -4.82 -0.23 7.85
C SER A 22 -3.38 0.15 7.46
N MET A 23 -2.66 -0.76 6.80
CA MET A 23 -1.33 -0.46 6.25
C MET A 23 -1.39 0.63 5.17
N GLY A 24 -2.45 0.63 4.35
CA GLY A 24 -2.67 1.62 3.30
C GLY A 24 -3.19 2.98 3.80
N ALA A 25 -3.81 3.03 4.99
CA ALA A 25 -4.38 4.26 5.55
C ALA A 25 -3.33 5.33 5.94
N GLY A 26 -2.03 4.98 6.02
CA GLY A 26 -0.94 5.91 6.36
C GLY A 26 -0.45 6.80 5.20
N LEU A 27 -1.19 6.88 4.09
CA LEU A 27 -0.88 7.70 2.91
C LEU A 27 -1.56 9.07 2.92
N ILE A 28 -2.42 9.37 3.91
CA ILE A 28 -3.09 10.67 4.00
C ILE A 28 -2.13 11.67 4.65
N PRO A 29 -1.80 12.82 4.03
CA PRO A 29 -0.82 13.77 4.55
C PRO A 29 -1.26 14.53 5.83
N VAL A 30 -2.28 14.04 6.54
CA VAL A 30 -2.83 14.63 7.77
C VAL A 30 -2.64 13.63 8.93
N PRO A 31 -1.62 13.80 9.79
CA PRO A 31 -1.26 12.83 10.83
C PRO A 31 -2.38 12.42 11.80
N VAL A 32 -3.37 13.30 12.01
CA VAL A 32 -4.52 13.03 12.88
C VAL A 32 -5.57 12.18 12.15
N ALA A 33 -5.73 12.35 10.85
CA ALA A 33 -6.69 11.60 10.05
C ALA A 33 -6.33 10.11 10.00
N ASP A 34 -5.04 9.78 9.96
CA ASP A 34 -4.55 8.40 9.93
C ASP A 34 -4.99 7.60 11.17
N ILE A 35 -4.93 8.21 12.36
CA ILE A 35 -5.36 7.56 13.60
C ILE A 35 -6.87 7.29 13.57
N PHE A 36 -7.66 8.24 13.10
CA PHE A 36 -9.11 8.08 12.97
C PHE A 36 -9.48 7.02 11.91
N ALA A 37 -8.79 7.01 10.77
CA ALA A 37 -8.99 6.04 9.72
C ALA A 37 -8.65 4.61 10.20
N VAL A 38 -7.49 4.42 10.82
CA VAL A 38 -7.09 3.13 11.40
C VAL A 38 -8.08 2.71 12.49
N SER A 39 -8.53 3.63 13.34
CA SER A 39 -9.53 3.32 14.39
C SER A 39 -10.86 2.88 13.78
N ALA A 40 -11.31 3.51 12.70
CA ALA A 40 -12.53 3.13 11.99
C ALA A 40 -12.41 1.72 11.38
N ILE A 41 -11.28 1.43 10.75
CA ILE A 41 -10.95 0.09 10.21
C ILE A 41 -10.95 -0.95 11.34
N GLN A 42 -10.32 -0.64 12.48
CA GLN A 42 -10.28 -1.53 13.63
C GLN A 42 -11.66 -1.78 14.25
N LEU A 43 -12.51 -0.74 14.34
CA LEU A 43 -13.88 -0.90 14.80
C LEU A 43 -14.69 -1.79 13.85
N ASP A 44 -14.60 -1.56 12.55
CA ASP A 44 -15.31 -2.37 11.57
C ASP A 44 -14.88 -3.84 11.60
N MET A 45 -13.57 -4.10 11.67
CA MET A 45 -13.01 -5.44 11.84
C MET A 45 -13.64 -6.15 13.04
N VAL A 46 -13.68 -5.50 14.21
CA VAL A 46 -14.24 -6.12 15.41
C VAL A 46 -15.75 -6.33 15.28
N ARG A 47 -16.50 -5.43 14.62
CA ARG A 47 -17.93 -5.68 14.32
C ARG A 47 -18.12 -6.92 13.46
N GLN A 48 -17.27 -7.12 12.45
CA GLN A 48 -17.33 -8.31 11.61
C GLN A 48 -16.99 -9.58 12.41
N LEU A 49 -16.00 -9.53 13.31
CA LEU A 49 -15.73 -10.64 14.23
C LEU A 49 -16.93 -10.94 15.14
N CYS A 50 -17.61 -9.92 15.67
CA CYS A 50 -18.82 -10.11 16.48
C CYS A 50 -19.91 -10.85 15.70
N LYS A 51 -20.08 -10.55 14.40
CA LYS A 51 -21.03 -11.25 13.53
C LYS A 51 -20.65 -12.72 13.30
N ILE A 52 -19.36 -13.00 13.08
CA ILE A 52 -18.86 -14.37 12.86
C ILE A 52 -19.05 -15.24 14.10
N TYR A 53 -18.78 -14.68 15.28
CA TYR A 53 -18.89 -15.38 16.56
C TYR A 53 -20.25 -15.22 17.25
N GLU A 54 -21.19 -14.53 16.62
CA GLU A 54 -22.55 -14.30 17.14
C GLU A 54 -22.56 -13.65 18.54
N VAL A 55 -21.64 -12.71 18.76
CA VAL A 55 -21.49 -11.96 20.02
C VAL A 55 -22.20 -10.63 19.94
N ASP A 56 -23.16 -10.40 20.83
CA ASP A 56 -23.82 -9.11 20.98
C ASP A 56 -22.87 -8.04 21.54
N TYR A 57 -23.00 -6.82 21.03
CA TYR A 57 -22.19 -5.69 21.49
C TYR A 57 -22.98 -4.39 21.49
N LYS A 58 -22.63 -3.48 22.40
CA LYS A 58 -23.01 -2.07 22.30
C LYS A 58 -21.89 -1.28 21.65
N GLU A 59 -22.25 -0.29 20.83
CA GLU A 59 -21.27 0.60 20.19
C GLU A 59 -20.33 1.28 21.22
N THR A 60 -20.81 1.57 22.42
CA THR A 60 -20.00 2.14 23.50
C THR A 60 -18.97 1.15 24.06
N GLU A 61 -19.34 -0.12 24.23
CA GLU A 61 -18.45 -1.18 24.74
C GLU A 61 -17.36 -1.49 23.72
N LEU A 62 -17.75 -1.64 22.46
CA LEU A 62 -16.85 -1.82 21.33
C LEU A 62 -15.79 -0.72 21.27
N LYS A 63 -16.21 0.55 21.28
CA LYS A 63 -15.30 1.71 21.24
C LYS A 63 -14.39 1.78 22.46
N ALA A 64 -14.92 1.51 23.65
CA ALA A 64 -14.14 1.52 24.88
C ALA A 64 -13.03 0.45 24.86
N VAL A 65 -13.36 -0.78 24.47
CA VAL A 65 -12.38 -1.87 24.42
C VAL A 65 -11.33 -1.63 23.35
N VAL A 66 -11.74 -1.28 22.12
CA VAL A 66 -10.81 -0.99 21.02
C VAL A 66 -9.88 0.17 21.39
N SER A 67 -10.41 1.27 21.92
CA SER A 67 -9.59 2.41 22.34
C SER A 67 -8.63 2.08 23.49
N SER A 68 -9.03 1.21 24.44
CA SER A 68 -8.16 0.80 25.55
C SER A 68 -6.93 0.02 25.07
N LEU A 69 -7.10 -0.86 24.08
CA LEU A 69 -6.02 -1.66 23.51
C LEU A 69 -5.18 -0.86 22.51
N ALA A 70 -5.82 -0.17 21.56
CA ALA A 70 -5.13 0.61 20.53
C ALA A 70 -4.44 1.87 21.09
N GLY A 71 -5.07 2.56 22.05
CA GLY A 71 -4.53 3.75 22.70
C GLY A 71 -3.21 3.48 23.44
N SER A 72 -3.00 2.23 23.86
CA SER A 72 -1.74 1.81 24.50
C SER A 72 -0.54 1.81 23.54
N ILE A 73 -0.76 1.63 22.23
CA ILE A 73 0.29 1.77 21.21
C ILE A 73 0.63 3.24 21.02
N VAL A 74 -0.37 4.11 20.93
CA VAL A 74 -0.15 5.56 20.79
C VAL A 74 0.67 6.09 21.98
N ALA A 75 0.33 5.66 23.20
CA ALA A 75 1.08 6.02 24.40
C ALA A 75 2.53 5.51 24.37
N LYS A 76 2.78 4.28 23.91
CA LYS A 76 4.14 3.71 23.77
C LYS A 76 4.94 4.35 22.62
N ALA A 77 4.27 4.76 21.54
CA ALA A 77 4.90 5.33 20.35
C ALA A 77 5.40 6.77 20.59
N GLY A 78 4.71 7.56 21.43
CA GLY A 78 5.15 8.87 21.90
C GLY A 78 5.59 9.85 20.79
N ALA A 79 6.35 10.87 21.16
CA ALA A 79 6.81 11.95 20.27
C ALA A 79 7.75 11.52 19.12
N ARG A 80 7.99 10.21 18.91
CA ARG A 80 8.87 9.68 17.86
C ARG A 80 8.23 9.69 16.47
N VAL A 81 6.90 9.58 16.39
CA VAL A 81 6.16 9.67 15.12
C VAL A 81 6.15 11.11 14.58
N LEU A 82 6.36 12.12 15.44
CA LEU A 82 6.21 13.54 15.09
C LEU A 82 7.40 14.17 14.34
N LYS A 83 8.51 13.46 14.14
CA LYS A 83 9.66 13.97 13.37
C LYS A 83 9.57 13.61 11.88
N PHE A 84 8.44 13.92 11.26
CA PHE A 84 8.30 13.85 9.80
C PHE A 84 9.08 15.00 9.16
N ILE A 85 10.22 14.69 8.53
CA ILE A 85 10.92 15.61 7.63
C ILE A 85 10.37 15.34 6.21
N PRO A 86 9.79 16.33 5.50
CA PRO A 86 9.33 16.17 4.13
C PRO A 86 10.46 15.67 3.21
N GLY A 87 10.16 14.70 2.34
CA GLY A 87 11.15 14.02 1.50
C GLY A 87 11.52 12.63 2.06
N VAL A 88 12.81 12.38 2.30
CA VAL A 88 13.33 11.06 2.73
C VAL A 88 12.72 10.58 4.06
N GLY A 89 12.40 11.51 4.97
CA GLY A 89 11.75 11.19 6.24
C GLY A 89 10.30 10.69 6.09
N ALA A 90 9.60 11.06 5.02
CA ALA A 90 8.23 10.66 4.76
C ALA A 90 8.13 9.20 4.28
N MET A 91 9.07 8.71 3.47
CA MET A 91 9.10 7.29 3.08
C MET A 91 9.37 6.37 4.28
N ILE A 92 10.38 6.70 5.09
CA ILE A 92 10.74 5.91 6.27
C ILE A 92 9.63 5.99 7.34
N GLY A 93 9.06 7.19 7.52
CA GLY A 93 7.92 7.41 8.41
C GLY A 93 6.67 6.65 7.97
N GLY A 94 6.32 6.70 6.69
CA GLY A 94 5.19 6.00 6.10
C GLY A 94 5.32 4.48 6.19
N MET A 95 6.50 3.92 5.91
CA MET A 95 6.76 2.49 6.08
C MET A 95 6.60 2.06 7.54
N THR A 96 7.16 2.84 8.47
CA THR A 96 7.04 2.55 9.90
C THR A 96 5.57 2.60 10.33
N LEU A 97 4.83 3.61 9.89
CA LEU A 97 3.42 3.77 10.21
C LEU A 97 2.56 2.66 9.63
N ALA A 98 2.81 2.22 8.40
CA ALA A 98 2.15 1.07 7.78
C ALA A 98 2.40 -0.22 8.59
N ILE A 99 3.65 -0.47 8.99
CA ILE A 99 3.99 -1.66 9.80
C ILE A 99 3.32 -1.60 11.17
N LEU A 100 3.32 -0.44 11.82
CA LEU A 100 2.70 -0.26 13.14
C LEU A 100 1.18 -0.36 13.09
N SER A 101 0.54 0.24 12.08
CA SER A 101 -0.92 0.18 11.88
C SER A 101 -1.36 -1.25 11.56
N GLY A 102 -0.72 -1.89 10.58
CA GLY A 102 -0.96 -3.30 10.26
C GLY A 102 -0.75 -4.21 11.47
N GLY A 103 0.36 -4.05 12.18
CA GLY A 103 0.65 -4.83 13.38
C GLY A 103 -0.39 -4.64 14.48
N SER A 104 -0.85 -3.40 14.70
CA SER A 104 -1.87 -3.05 15.70
C SER A 104 -3.22 -3.70 15.37
N THR A 105 -3.65 -3.57 14.12
CA THR A 105 -4.91 -4.13 13.62
C THR A 105 -4.90 -5.65 13.71
N TYR A 106 -3.80 -6.28 13.30
CA TYR A 106 -3.62 -7.73 13.43
C TYR A 106 -3.72 -8.18 14.90
N ALA A 107 -2.99 -7.50 15.80
CA ALA A 107 -2.99 -7.84 17.22
C ALA A 107 -4.37 -7.74 17.87
N LEU A 108 -5.08 -6.65 17.57
CA LEU A 108 -6.43 -6.43 18.06
C LEU A 108 -7.37 -7.54 17.57
N GLY A 109 -7.31 -7.85 16.28
CA GLY A 109 -8.10 -8.91 15.66
C GLY A 109 -7.86 -10.27 16.29
N GLU A 110 -6.61 -10.68 16.46
CA GLU A 110 -6.26 -11.97 17.09
C GLU A 110 -6.70 -12.06 18.55
N VAL A 111 -6.63 -10.95 19.30
CA VAL A 111 -7.08 -10.90 20.69
C VAL A 111 -8.59 -11.13 20.77
N PHE A 112 -9.37 -10.43 19.94
CA PHE A 112 -10.82 -10.60 19.89
C PHE A 112 -11.22 -11.98 19.38
N LYS A 113 -10.59 -12.46 18.30
CA LYS A 113 -10.82 -13.80 17.76
C LYS A 113 -10.66 -14.85 18.85
N LYS A 114 -9.52 -14.85 19.54
CA LYS A 114 -9.25 -15.84 20.59
C LYS A 114 -10.17 -15.70 21.80
N HIS A 115 -10.54 -14.47 22.18
CA HIS A 115 -11.50 -14.22 23.27
C HIS A 115 -12.87 -14.83 22.93
N PHE A 116 -13.37 -14.59 21.72
CA PHE A 116 -14.66 -15.10 21.26
C PHE A 116 -14.64 -16.61 20.98
N GLU A 117 -13.55 -17.17 20.46
CA GLU A 117 -13.37 -18.63 20.32
C GLU A 117 -13.49 -19.37 21.66
N THR A 118 -13.11 -18.72 22.76
CA THR A 118 -13.26 -19.28 24.11
C THR A 118 -14.63 -19.04 24.76
N GLY A 119 -15.57 -18.45 24.01
CA GLY A 119 -16.92 -18.12 24.49
C GLY A 119 -17.00 -16.80 25.27
N GLY A 120 -15.95 -15.97 25.21
CA GLY A 120 -15.94 -14.66 25.84
C GLY A 120 -16.84 -13.65 25.12
N THR A 121 -17.22 -12.58 25.82
CA THR A 121 -18.06 -11.48 25.33
C THR A 121 -17.42 -10.12 25.67
N PHE A 122 -18.14 -9.01 25.47
CA PHE A 122 -17.66 -7.70 25.93
C PHE A 122 -17.74 -7.53 27.46
N LEU A 123 -18.56 -8.32 28.15
CA LEU A 123 -18.77 -8.21 29.60
C LEU A 123 -17.60 -8.75 30.42
N ASP A 124 -16.88 -9.72 29.88
CA ASP A 124 -15.73 -10.39 30.51
C ASP A 124 -14.40 -10.04 29.82
N PHE A 125 -14.42 -9.06 28.92
CA PHE A 125 -13.23 -8.56 28.25
C PHE A 125 -12.37 -7.77 29.24
N ASP A 126 -11.23 -8.33 29.63
CA ASP A 126 -10.27 -7.68 30.54
C ASP A 126 -9.02 -7.24 29.75
N PRO A 127 -8.90 -5.95 29.37
CA PRO A 127 -7.75 -5.44 28.63
C PRO A 127 -6.41 -5.67 29.34
N ALA A 128 -6.40 -5.70 30.68
CA ALA A 128 -5.17 -5.90 31.45
C ALA A 128 -4.66 -7.34 31.32
N ARG A 129 -5.56 -8.33 31.35
CA ARG A 129 -5.20 -9.74 31.13
C ARG A 129 -4.78 -10.01 29.69
N LEU A 130 -5.49 -9.40 28.74
CA LEU A 130 -5.24 -9.59 27.31
C LEU A 130 -4.02 -8.79 26.80
N ARG A 131 -3.47 -7.89 27.63
CA ARG A 131 -2.34 -7.04 27.29
C ARG A 131 -1.11 -7.82 26.80
N LYS A 132 -0.77 -8.90 27.50
CA LYS A 132 0.39 -9.73 27.14
C LYS A 132 0.20 -10.38 25.77
N MET A 133 -0.99 -10.95 25.54
CA MET A 133 -1.34 -11.54 24.25
C MET A 133 -1.35 -10.50 23.14
N TYR A 134 -1.87 -9.30 23.40
CA TYR A 134 -1.84 -8.20 22.46
C TYR A 134 -0.41 -7.83 22.06
N ASP A 135 0.50 -7.65 23.02
CA ASP A 135 1.90 -7.33 22.73
C ASP A 135 2.59 -8.45 21.92
N GLU A 136 2.33 -9.72 22.24
CA GLU A 136 2.85 -10.86 21.46
C GLU A 136 2.32 -10.87 20.01
N MET A 137 1.01 -10.69 19.82
CA MET A 137 0.41 -10.64 18.50
C MET A 137 0.81 -9.39 17.72
N PHE A 138 1.09 -8.28 18.41
CA PHE A 138 1.60 -7.06 17.80
C PHE A 138 2.99 -7.26 17.18
N GLU A 139 3.89 -7.94 17.88
CA GLU A 139 5.20 -8.26 17.32
C GLU A 139 5.09 -9.22 16.13
N LYS A 140 4.18 -10.19 16.16
CA LYS A 140 3.88 -11.06 15.01
C LYS A 140 3.28 -10.27 13.84
N GLY A 141 2.29 -9.44 14.09
CA GLY A 141 1.64 -8.59 13.09
C GLY A 141 2.62 -7.63 12.42
N LYS A 142 3.57 -7.04 13.16
CA LYS A 142 4.64 -6.22 12.57
C LYS A 142 5.59 -7.00 11.65
N LYS A 143 5.74 -8.32 11.85
CA LYS A 143 6.52 -9.16 10.92
C LYS A 143 5.72 -9.40 9.64
N TYR A 144 4.46 -9.78 9.75
CA TYR A 144 3.58 -9.95 8.59
C TYR A 144 3.42 -8.66 7.78
N ALA A 145 3.20 -7.53 8.43
CA ALA A 145 3.12 -6.24 7.77
C ALA A 145 4.44 -5.85 7.05
N ARG A 146 5.59 -6.22 7.63
CA ARG A 146 6.90 -6.05 6.96
C ARG A 146 7.03 -6.92 5.73
N GLU A 147 6.67 -8.20 5.82
CA GLU A 147 6.74 -9.14 4.70
C GLU A 147 5.86 -8.70 3.53
N ILE A 148 4.62 -8.25 3.83
CA ILE A 148 3.72 -7.69 2.81
C ILE A 148 4.34 -6.45 2.18
N ARG A 149 4.90 -5.55 2.99
CA ARG A 149 5.51 -4.32 2.46
C ARG A 149 6.73 -4.59 1.59
N VAL A 150 7.57 -5.56 1.97
CA VAL A 150 8.72 -5.97 1.15
C VAL A 150 8.25 -6.50 -0.21
N LYS A 151 7.19 -7.32 -0.23
CA LYS A 151 6.59 -7.80 -1.48
C LYS A 151 6.05 -6.65 -2.33
N GLU A 152 5.29 -5.73 -1.76
CA GLU A 152 4.76 -4.55 -2.48
C GLU A 152 5.89 -3.68 -3.07
N VAL A 153 7.00 -3.50 -2.36
CA VAL A 153 8.15 -2.73 -2.85
C VAL A 153 8.85 -3.48 -3.99
N GLN A 154 9.04 -4.79 -3.86
CA GLN A 154 9.62 -5.63 -4.93
C GLN A 154 8.75 -5.62 -6.19
N GLU A 155 7.44 -5.80 -6.04
CA GLU A 155 6.48 -5.74 -7.14
C GLU A 155 6.46 -4.34 -7.79
N ALA A 156 6.52 -3.27 -6.98
CA ALA A 156 6.62 -1.91 -7.50
C ALA A 156 7.95 -1.65 -8.22
N GLU A 157 9.08 -2.16 -7.71
CA GLU A 157 10.40 -2.06 -8.38
C GLU A 157 10.42 -2.83 -9.70
N GLU A 158 9.82 -4.01 -9.77
CA GLU A 158 9.67 -4.79 -11.01
C GLU A 158 8.76 -4.08 -12.03
N LEU A 159 7.66 -3.47 -11.58
CA LEU A 159 6.78 -2.67 -12.43
C LEU A 159 7.48 -1.41 -12.96
N ILE A 160 8.23 -0.70 -12.11
CA ILE A 160 9.01 0.48 -12.50
C ILE A 160 10.13 0.10 -13.49
N GLN A 161 10.82 -1.03 -13.30
CA GLN A 161 11.82 -1.51 -14.25
C GLN A 161 11.19 -1.91 -15.59
N THR A 162 10.00 -2.50 -15.56
CA THR A 162 9.25 -2.85 -16.77
C THR A 162 8.78 -1.60 -17.51
N GLU A 163 8.21 -0.62 -16.81
CA GLU A 163 7.83 0.69 -17.39
C GLU A 163 9.04 1.48 -17.89
N SER A 164 10.15 1.47 -17.16
CA SER A 164 11.40 2.14 -17.59
C SER A 164 11.96 1.48 -18.85
N SER A 165 11.92 0.15 -18.94
CA SER A 165 12.32 -0.60 -20.14
C SER A 165 11.37 -0.34 -21.31
N ILE A 166 10.06 -0.24 -21.09
CA ILE A 166 9.07 0.12 -22.14
C ILE A 166 9.28 1.57 -22.61
N THR A 167 9.53 2.49 -21.69
CA THR A 167 9.78 3.91 -22.01
C THR A 167 11.10 4.10 -22.76
N GLU A 168 12.12 3.29 -22.47
CA GLU A 168 13.37 3.24 -23.22
C GLU A 168 13.17 2.68 -24.63
N ILE A 169 12.36 1.62 -24.79
CA ILE A 169 12.00 1.05 -26.11
C ILE A 169 11.20 2.06 -26.94
N GLU A 170 10.24 2.80 -26.36
CA GLU A 170 9.47 3.83 -27.05
C GLU A 170 10.34 5.05 -27.44
N LYS A 171 11.29 5.45 -26.57
CA LYS A 171 12.25 6.52 -26.89
C LYS A 171 13.24 6.10 -27.97
N GLU A 172 13.74 4.87 -27.96
CA GLU A 172 14.63 4.34 -29.00
C GLU A 172 13.91 4.20 -30.35
N GLN A 173 12.62 3.85 -30.38
CA GLN A 173 11.84 3.82 -31.62
C GLN A 173 11.56 5.23 -32.16
N SER A 174 11.22 6.19 -31.29
CA SER A 174 10.99 7.59 -31.70
C SER A 174 12.29 8.31 -32.09
N SER A 175 13.44 7.99 -31.45
CA SER A 175 14.73 8.57 -31.80
C SER A 175 15.27 7.98 -33.10
N ASN A 176 15.20 6.65 -33.30
CA ASN A 176 15.64 6.01 -34.54
C ASN A 176 14.84 6.47 -35.76
N ALA A 177 13.53 6.71 -35.63
CA ALA A 177 12.72 7.27 -36.71
C ALA A 177 13.15 8.70 -37.06
N SER A 178 13.41 9.55 -36.06
CA SER A 178 13.88 10.91 -36.29
C SER A 178 15.30 10.98 -36.86
N GLU A 179 16.19 10.07 -36.44
CA GLU A 179 17.58 9.99 -36.90
C GLU A 179 17.67 9.45 -38.33
N ASP A 180 16.81 8.50 -38.70
CA ASP A 180 16.66 7.99 -40.07
C ASP A 180 16.10 9.07 -41.03
N VAL A 181 15.11 9.85 -40.59
CA VAL A 181 14.57 10.99 -41.39
C VAL A 181 15.63 12.09 -41.56
N VAL A 182 16.36 12.43 -40.50
CA VAL A 182 17.46 13.42 -40.56
C VAL A 182 18.61 12.93 -41.46
N GLY A 183 18.93 11.64 -41.42
CA GLY A 183 19.90 11.00 -42.33
C GLY A 183 19.49 11.11 -43.79
N LYS A 184 18.24 10.73 -44.11
CA LYS A 184 17.68 10.83 -45.47
C LYS A 184 17.62 12.26 -45.99
N LEU A 185 17.33 13.24 -45.12
CA LEU A 185 17.34 14.66 -45.48
C LEU A 185 18.75 15.18 -45.79
N LYS A 186 19.77 14.67 -45.10
CA LYS A 186 21.18 15.01 -45.35
C LYS A 186 21.67 14.46 -46.68
N ASP A 187 21.29 13.23 -47.02
CA ASP A 187 21.65 12.60 -48.30
C ASP A 187 20.97 13.29 -49.49
N LEU A 188 19.70 13.70 -49.35
CA LEU A 188 19.03 14.53 -50.36
C LEU A 188 19.74 15.86 -50.60
N GLY A 189 20.28 16.48 -49.56
CA GLY A 189 21.05 17.73 -49.68
C GLY A 189 22.33 17.53 -50.50
N ARG A 190 23.03 16.42 -50.28
CA ARG A 190 24.22 16.05 -51.05
C ARG A 190 23.92 15.80 -52.52
N LEU A 191 22.85 15.07 -52.83
CA LEU A 191 22.46 14.80 -54.22
C LEU A 191 22.09 16.07 -54.99
N LYS A 192 21.54 17.07 -54.30
CA LYS A 192 21.32 18.41 -54.86
C LYS A 192 22.64 19.15 -55.11
N GLU A 193 23.57 19.14 -54.15
CA GLU A 193 24.90 19.76 -54.31
C GLU A 193 25.73 19.12 -55.42
N GLU A 194 25.59 17.81 -55.60
CA GLU A 194 26.19 17.04 -56.70
C GLU A 194 25.48 17.27 -58.06
N GLY A 195 24.41 18.07 -58.09
CA GLY A 195 23.67 18.43 -59.30
C GLY A 195 22.80 17.31 -59.88
N LEU A 196 22.59 16.23 -59.13
CA LEU A 196 21.79 15.06 -59.53
C LEU A 196 20.29 15.28 -59.29
N LEU A 197 19.93 16.34 -58.57
CA LEU A 197 18.57 16.69 -58.19
C LEU A 197 18.31 18.17 -58.46
N THR A 198 17.20 18.47 -59.14
CA THR A 198 16.78 19.86 -59.36
C THR A 198 16.15 20.46 -58.10
N ASP A 199 16.13 21.79 -58.01
CA ASP A 199 15.56 22.52 -56.85
C ASP A 199 14.10 22.13 -56.55
N GLU A 200 13.31 21.89 -57.60
CA GLU A 200 11.90 21.51 -57.47
C GLU A 200 11.72 20.07 -56.97
N GLU A 201 12.54 19.13 -57.49
CA GLU A 201 12.51 17.73 -57.07
C GLU A 201 12.98 17.56 -55.63
N PHE A 202 14.01 18.31 -55.23
CA PHE A 202 14.48 18.34 -53.85
C PHE A 202 13.40 18.86 -52.90
N ALA A 203 12.71 19.96 -53.26
CA ALA A 203 11.64 20.53 -52.43
C ALA A 203 10.47 19.55 -52.24
N LYS A 204 10.09 18.82 -53.30
CA LYS A 204 9.00 17.83 -53.25
C LYS A 204 9.35 16.62 -52.39
N LEU A 205 10.57 16.09 -52.51
CA LEU A 205 11.03 14.94 -51.73
C LEU A 205 11.22 15.29 -50.26
N LYS A 206 11.83 16.44 -49.97
CA LYS A 206 11.97 16.96 -48.60
C LYS A 206 10.60 17.11 -47.92
N LYS A 207 9.60 17.63 -48.63
CA LYS A 207 8.25 17.79 -48.09
C LYS A 207 7.61 16.43 -47.76
N ARG A 208 7.71 15.46 -48.68
CA ARG A 208 7.18 14.11 -48.45
C ARG A 208 7.81 13.42 -47.23
N LEU A 209 9.12 13.55 -47.05
CA LEU A 209 9.86 12.96 -45.91
C LEU A 209 9.57 13.59 -44.54
N ILE A 210 8.99 14.79 -44.51
CA ILE A 210 8.62 15.48 -43.26
C ILE A 210 7.13 15.24 -42.93
N GLU A 211 6.34 14.82 -43.91
CA GLU A 211 4.90 14.56 -43.78
C GLU A 211 4.56 13.06 -43.56
N ASP A 212 5.51 12.14 -43.83
CA ASP A 212 5.45 10.70 -43.49
C ASP A 212 5.93 10.44 -42.04
#